data_AF-A0A416HCZ6-F1
#
_entry.id   AF-A0A416HCZ6-F1
#
_cell.length_a   1.000
_cell.length_b   1.000
_cell.length_c   1.000
_cell.angle_alpha   90.00
_cell.angle_beta   90.00
_cell.angle_gamma   90.00
#
_symmetry.space_group_name_H-M   'P 1'
#
loop_
_entity.id
_entity.type
_entity.pdbx_description
1 polymer ?
#
loop_
_entity_poly.entity_id
_entity_poly.type
_entity_poly.pdbx_seq_one_letter_code
_entity_poly.pdbx_strand_id
1 'polypeptide(L)'
;MKKKMAIVLSAILACSMGMTAMAAPSPSIQKEPVAQVVVSPSVGTSNTVTTQAVSVSSDKSAVLPGTTFKTASGQVVDPAAVAMVIAPASAEQAQASAASLAAAMASSKMQVVNFTGRNGLSLTDSKGNLNVVNNMVIGLQTAAGEAVAQNGSVSAAFALADILGAATLAEGETIQALYQRADGTWVAVPVVIKNGAVAVALPAFGGAVNVTFVVAKGAHMEDVPATTSPRT
;
A
#
# COMPACT_ATOMS: atom_id res chain seq x y z
N MET A 1 51.22 -40.12 -35.11
CA MET A 1 49.88 -39.82 -34.55
C MET A 1 50.04 -39.35 -33.09
N LYS A 2 50.22 -38.03 -32.88
CA LYS A 2 49.39 -37.15 -32.03
C LYS A 2 48.76 -37.78 -30.77
N LYS A 3 49.25 -37.39 -29.59
CA LYS A 3 48.43 -37.06 -28.40
C LYS A 3 49.27 -36.23 -27.41
N LYS A 4 49.22 -34.90 -27.59
CA LYS A 4 49.31 -33.94 -26.47
C LYS A 4 47.87 -33.64 -26.07
N MET A 5 47.54 -33.58 -24.80
CA MET A 5 46.65 -32.56 -24.22
C MET A 5 46.62 -32.72 -22.70
N ALA A 6 46.97 -31.61 -22.05
CA ALA A 6 46.97 -31.39 -20.62
C ALA A 6 45.56 -31.54 -20.04
N ILE A 7 45.47 -32.08 -18.83
CA ILE A 7 44.26 -32.12 -18.02
C ILE A 7 44.53 -31.25 -16.78
N VAL A 8 43.48 -30.52 -16.38
CA VAL A 8 43.37 -29.64 -15.22
C VAL A 8 43.97 -28.25 -15.39
N LEU A 9 43.11 -27.28 -15.74
CA LEU A 9 42.77 -26.14 -14.87
C LEU A 9 41.76 -25.23 -15.61
N SER A 10 40.84 -24.59 -14.87
CA SER A 10 39.69 -23.75 -15.30
C SER A 10 38.40 -24.55 -15.63
N ALA A 11 37.20 -24.24 -15.14
CA ALA A 11 36.68 -23.01 -14.55
C ALA A 11 35.70 -23.32 -13.40
N ILE A 12 35.88 -22.64 -12.27
CA ILE A 12 34.84 -22.42 -11.27
C ILE A 12 34.13 -21.12 -11.67
N LEU A 13 32.82 -21.08 -11.44
CA LEU A 13 31.97 -19.88 -11.37
C LEU A 13 31.27 -19.41 -12.66
N ALA A 14 30.15 -20.06 -13.01
CA ALA A 14 29.03 -19.41 -13.68
C ALA A 14 27.79 -20.32 -13.70
N CYS A 15 27.03 -20.36 -12.60
CA CYS A 15 25.63 -20.81 -12.61
C CYS A 15 24.93 -20.32 -11.33
N SER A 16 24.75 -19.01 -11.19
CA SER A 16 23.81 -18.45 -10.23
C SER A 16 22.77 -17.63 -10.98
N MET A 17 21.65 -18.29 -11.24
CA MET A 17 20.31 -17.71 -11.18
C MET A 17 20.10 -16.43 -12.01
N GLY A 18 19.97 -16.61 -13.32
CA GLY A 18 19.10 -15.76 -14.12
C GLY A 18 17.64 -16.02 -13.75
N MET A 19 17.18 -15.42 -12.65
CA MET A 19 15.79 -15.01 -12.54
C MET A 19 15.79 -13.52 -12.76
N THR A 20 15.71 -13.09 -14.02
CA THR A 20 15.12 -11.80 -14.32
C THR A 20 13.73 -11.85 -13.70
N ALA A 21 13.54 -11.17 -12.57
CA ALA A 21 12.23 -10.77 -12.12
C ALA A 21 11.65 -9.99 -13.32
N MET A 22 10.80 -10.66 -14.09
CA MET A 22 9.91 -10.00 -15.02
C MET A 22 9.08 -9.08 -14.12
N ALA A 23 9.48 -7.81 -14.03
CA ALA A 23 8.61 -6.79 -13.48
C ALA A 23 7.34 -6.90 -14.32
N ALA A 24 6.28 -7.42 -13.73
CA ALA A 24 4.97 -7.43 -14.36
C ALA A 24 4.72 -6.00 -14.85
N PRO A 25 4.26 -5.81 -16.10
CA PRO A 25 4.00 -4.48 -16.63
C PRO A 25 3.17 -3.72 -15.59
N SER A 26 3.72 -2.61 -15.08
CA SER A 26 3.05 -1.79 -14.08
C SER A 26 1.66 -1.46 -14.61
N PRO A 27 0.60 -1.86 -13.90
CA PRO A 27 -0.73 -1.61 -14.40
C PRO A 27 -0.95 -0.10 -14.54
N SER A 28 -1.47 0.34 -15.67
CA SER A 28 -1.65 1.75 -15.97
C SER A 28 -2.75 2.35 -15.08
N ILE A 29 -2.50 3.54 -14.54
CA ILE A 29 -3.54 4.35 -13.93
C ILE A 29 -4.39 4.95 -15.04
N GLN A 30 -5.71 4.87 -14.89
CA GLN A 30 -6.61 5.61 -15.77
C GLN A 30 -6.50 7.08 -15.37
N LYS A 31 -5.72 7.83 -16.15
CA LYS A 31 -5.44 9.24 -15.90
C LYS A 31 -6.63 10.09 -16.37
N GLU A 32 -7.70 10.08 -15.58
CA GLU A 32 -8.79 11.04 -15.72
C GLU A 32 -8.32 12.41 -15.16
N PRO A 33 -8.62 13.53 -15.82
CA PRO A 33 -8.35 14.85 -15.25
C PRO A 33 -9.14 15.02 -13.95
N VAL A 34 -8.44 15.39 -12.87
CA VAL A 34 -9.09 15.67 -11.57
C VAL A 34 -9.91 16.95 -11.72
N ALA A 35 -11.23 16.84 -11.59
CA ALA A 35 -12.14 17.98 -11.69
C ALA A 35 -12.04 18.90 -10.46
N GLN A 36 -11.99 18.30 -9.27
CA GLN A 36 -11.83 19.00 -7.99
C GLN A 36 -11.15 18.09 -6.97
N VAL A 37 -10.38 18.68 -6.06
CA VAL A 37 -9.91 18.00 -4.84
C VAL A 37 -10.87 18.32 -3.70
N VAL A 38 -11.49 17.28 -3.14
CA VAL A 38 -12.40 17.38 -2.00
C VAL A 38 -11.74 16.66 -0.84
N VAL A 39 -11.53 17.38 0.27
CA VAL A 39 -11.05 16.78 1.53
C VAL A 39 -12.21 16.76 2.49
N SER A 40 -12.59 15.55 2.91
CA SER A 40 -13.71 15.37 3.84
C SER A 40 -13.40 16.07 5.17
N PRO A 41 -14.36 16.82 5.75
CA PRO A 41 -14.12 17.54 7.00
C PRO A 41 -13.85 16.61 8.18
N SER A 42 -14.26 15.34 8.09
CA SER A 42 -13.92 14.29 9.06
C SER A 42 -12.42 14.03 9.15
N VAL A 43 -11.64 14.35 8.12
CA VAL A 43 -10.20 14.08 8.11
C VAL A 43 -9.51 15.04 9.09
N GLY A 44 -8.94 14.49 10.16
CA GLY A 44 -8.17 15.22 11.17
C GLY A 44 -8.96 15.94 12.27
N THR A 45 -10.29 16.12 12.14
CA THR A 45 -11.12 16.80 13.18
C THR A 45 -12.29 15.98 13.73
N SER A 46 -12.79 14.99 12.99
CA SER A 46 -13.78 14.00 13.45
C SER A 46 -13.38 12.58 13.09
N ASN A 47 -12.08 12.33 13.00
CA ASN A 47 -11.55 10.99 12.81
C ASN A 47 -11.75 10.23 14.13
N THR A 48 -12.70 9.31 14.17
CA THR A 48 -12.98 8.45 15.33
C THR A 48 -11.84 7.49 15.63
N VAL A 49 -10.89 7.36 14.69
CA VAL A 49 -9.68 6.57 14.84
C VAL A 49 -8.77 7.23 15.87
N THR A 50 -8.74 6.67 17.08
CA THR A 50 -7.74 6.99 18.09
C THR A 50 -6.43 6.27 17.79
N THR A 51 -5.32 6.83 18.30
CA THR A 51 -4.03 6.16 18.22
C THR A 51 -4.11 4.78 18.85
N GLN A 52 -3.77 3.76 18.06
CA GLN A 52 -3.84 2.37 18.47
C GLN A 52 -2.51 1.69 18.15
N ALA A 53 -2.07 0.85 19.08
CA ALA A 53 -0.97 -0.08 18.88
C ALA A 53 -1.56 -1.50 18.87
N VAL A 54 -1.44 -2.18 17.74
CA VAL A 54 -1.87 -3.58 17.59
C VAL A 54 -0.65 -4.43 17.24
N SER A 55 -0.59 -5.68 17.71
CA SER A 55 0.44 -6.60 17.21
C SER A 55 0.35 -6.70 15.68
N VAL A 56 1.46 -6.90 14.98
CA VAL A 56 1.44 -7.14 13.52
C VAL A 56 0.79 -8.49 13.14
N SER A 57 0.57 -9.37 14.12
CA SER A 57 -0.09 -10.66 13.96
C SER A 57 -1.31 -10.73 14.88
N SER A 58 -2.43 -10.14 14.47
CA SER A 58 -3.66 -10.05 15.27
C SER A 58 -4.91 -10.22 14.40
N ASP A 59 -6.11 -10.17 15.00
CA ASP A 59 -7.35 -10.20 14.22
C ASP A 59 -7.53 -8.96 13.31
N LYS A 60 -6.77 -7.88 13.56
CA LYS A 60 -6.79 -6.64 12.77
C LYS A 60 -5.55 -6.44 11.90
N SER A 61 -4.65 -7.41 11.84
CA SER A 61 -3.38 -7.29 11.13
C SER A 61 -2.82 -8.63 10.69
N ALA A 62 -2.14 -8.65 9.55
CA ALA A 62 -1.52 -9.88 9.06
C ALA A 62 -0.14 -9.60 8.49
N VAL A 63 0.74 -10.59 8.59
CA VAL A 63 2.08 -10.54 8.00
C VAL A 63 2.15 -11.56 6.87
N LEU A 64 2.57 -11.13 5.69
CA LEU A 64 2.80 -12.05 4.58
C LEU A 64 3.98 -12.98 4.92
N PRO A 65 3.88 -14.31 4.68
CA PRO A 65 5.00 -15.22 4.88
C PRO A 65 6.28 -14.75 4.17
N GLY A 66 7.42 -14.86 4.85
CA GLY A 66 8.72 -14.38 4.36
C GLY A 66 9.03 -12.90 4.67
N THR A 67 8.10 -12.17 5.28
CA THR A 67 8.37 -10.81 5.78
C THR A 67 9.31 -10.86 6.98
N THR A 68 10.35 -10.04 6.96
CA THR A 68 11.30 -9.83 8.05
C THR A 68 11.19 -8.41 8.57
N PHE A 69 11.39 -8.24 9.88
CA PHE A 69 11.36 -6.95 10.56
C PHE A 69 12.75 -6.57 11.01
N LYS A 70 13.15 -5.32 10.78
CA LYS A 70 14.47 -4.82 11.15
C LYS A 70 14.39 -3.43 11.77
N THR A 71 15.14 -3.19 12.84
CA THR A 71 15.31 -1.83 13.36
C THR A 71 16.23 -1.00 12.46
N ALA A 72 16.36 0.30 12.75
CA ALA A 72 17.29 1.18 12.03
C ALA A 72 18.76 0.73 12.13
N SER A 73 19.15 0.05 13.21
CA SER A 73 20.49 -0.54 13.38
C SER A 73 20.68 -1.85 12.58
N GLY A 74 19.64 -2.34 11.90
CA GLY A 74 19.67 -3.57 11.12
C GLY A 74 19.40 -4.83 11.94
N GLN A 75 19.09 -4.71 13.23
CA GLN A 75 18.76 -5.84 14.09
C GLN A 75 17.42 -6.45 13.64
N VAL A 76 17.40 -7.77 13.45
CA VAL A 76 16.17 -8.51 13.16
C VAL A 76 15.30 -8.58 14.42
N VAL A 77 14.02 -8.22 14.27
CA VAL A 77 13.02 -8.23 15.35
C VAL A 77 12.04 -9.37 15.10
N ASP A 78 11.70 -10.10 16.16
CA ASP A 78 10.65 -11.11 16.10
C ASP A 78 9.28 -10.45 15.85
N PRO A 79 8.45 -10.97 14.92
CA PRO A 79 7.13 -10.39 14.64
C PRO A 79 6.24 -10.20 15.87
N ALA A 80 6.32 -11.09 16.87
CA ALA A 80 5.52 -10.97 18.10
C ALA A 80 5.93 -9.76 18.96
N ALA A 81 7.15 -9.24 18.76
CA ALA A 81 7.65 -8.04 19.43
C ALA A 81 7.42 -6.74 18.63
N VAL A 82 6.76 -6.82 17.47
CA VAL A 82 6.45 -5.67 16.62
C VAL A 82 4.99 -5.27 16.78
N ALA A 83 4.77 -4.01 17.09
CA ALA A 83 3.47 -3.37 17.08
C ALA A 83 3.33 -2.51 15.83
N MET A 84 2.18 -2.60 15.17
CA MET A 84 1.71 -1.63 14.22
C MET A 84 1.01 -0.50 14.97
N VAL A 85 1.54 0.70 14.82
CA VAL A 85 0.99 1.92 15.39
C VAL A 85 0.27 2.70 14.31
N ILE A 86 -1.01 2.94 14.56
CA ILE A 86 -1.91 3.63 13.66
C ILE A 86 -2.36 4.88 14.40
N ALA A 87 -2.15 6.04 13.79
CA ALA A 87 -2.59 7.32 14.32
C ALA A 87 -3.38 8.10 13.25
N PRO A 88 -4.40 8.86 13.63
CA PRO A 88 -5.04 9.79 12.71
C PRO A 88 -4.02 10.85 12.27
N ALA A 89 -4.03 11.22 10.99
CA ALA A 89 -3.25 12.36 10.52
C ALA A 89 -3.93 13.67 10.97
N SER A 90 -3.14 14.72 11.21
CA SER A 90 -3.68 16.06 11.46
C SER A 90 -4.39 16.60 10.21
N ALA A 91 -5.25 17.61 10.38
CA ALA A 91 -5.94 18.24 9.26
C ALA A 91 -4.95 18.83 8.24
N GLU A 92 -3.85 19.42 8.71
CA GLU A 92 -2.80 20.00 7.88
C GLU A 92 -2.06 18.92 7.09
N GLN A 93 -1.73 17.80 7.76
CA GLN A 93 -1.10 16.65 7.10
C GLN A 93 -2.00 16.08 6.00
N ALA A 94 -3.30 15.95 6.28
CA ALA A 94 -4.28 15.50 5.30
C ALA A 94 -4.41 16.43 4.09
N GLN A 95 -4.48 17.74 4.31
CA GLN A 95 -4.51 18.73 3.23
C GLN A 95 -3.24 18.68 2.39
N ALA A 96 -2.07 18.55 3.03
CA ALA A 96 -0.80 18.42 2.33
C ALA A 96 -0.72 17.13 1.50
N SER A 97 -1.15 15.98 2.06
CA SER A 97 -1.22 14.70 1.34
C SER A 97 -2.19 14.77 0.16
N ALA A 98 -3.36 15.39 0.32
CA ALA A 98 -4.34 15.58 -0.75
C ALA A 98 -3.79 16.45 -1.88
N ALA A 99 -3.16 17.58 -1.55
CA ALA A 99 -2.53 18.47 -2.53
C ALA A 99 -1.38 17.78 -3.26
N SER A 100 -0.55 17.02 -2.54
CA SER A 100 0.55 16.26 -3.15
C SER A 100 0.06 15.14 -4.07
N LEU A 101 -1.01 14.43 -3.68
CA LEU A 101 -1.64 13.42 -4.53
C LEU A 101 -2.25 14.06 -5.79
N ALA A 102 -2.96 15.18 -5.66
CA ALA A 102 -3.52 15.90 -6.79
C ALA A 102 -2.43 16.41 -7.75
N ALA A 103 -1.31 16.92 -7.21
CA ALA A 103 -0.16 17.32 -8.02
C ALA A 103 0.48 16.12 -8.74
N ALA A 104 0.59 14.98 -8.06
CA ALA A 104 1.03 13.74 -8.69
C ALA A 104 0.08 13.33 -9.83
N MET A 105 -1.24 13.42 -9.61
CA MET A 105 -2.28 13.14 -10.61
C MET A 105 -2.26 14.08 -11.82
N ALA A 106 -1.89 15.35 -11.64
CA ALA A 106 -1.74 16.29 -12.74
C ALA A 106 -0.45 16.04 -13.55
N SER A 107 0.61 15.54 -12.90
CA SER A 107 1.93 15.37 -13.51
C SER A 107 1.93 14.36 -14.68
N SER A 108 2.54 14.73 -15.81
CA SER A 108 2.79 13.81 -16.94
C SER A 108 3.82 12.72 -16.63
N LYS A 109 4.58 12.87 -15.54
CA LYS A 109 5.60 11.92 -15.07
C LYS A 109 5.10 10.94 -14.01
N MET A 110 3.78 10.88 -13.81
CA MET A 110 3.17 10.32 -12.60
C MET A 110 3.74 8.96 -12.16
N GLN A 111 4.17 8.95 -10.90
CA GLN A 111 4.86 7.87 -10.20
C GLN A 111 3.91 7.15 -9.24
N VAL A 112 2.62 7.01 -9.58
CA VAL A 112 1.74 6.18 -8.75
C VAL A 112 1.99 4.72 -9.14
N VAL A 113 2.68 4.00 -8.27
CA VAL A 113 2.96 2.57 -8.48
C VAL A 113 1.76 1.76 -8.02
N ASN A 114 1.15 1.01 -8.94
CA ASN A 114 -0.02 0.21 -8.65
C ASN A 114 0.36 -1.20 -8.14
N PHE A 115 0.16 -1.43 -6.85
CA PHE A 115 0.32 -2.75 -6.23
C PHE A 115 -1.00 -3.51 -6.06
N THR A 116 -2.12 -2.98 -6.55
CA THR A 116 -3.45 -3.64 -6.44
C THR A 116 -3.59 -4.87 -7.33
N GLY A 117 -2.71 -5.05 -8.31
CA GLY A 117 -2.82 -6.10 -9.34
C GLY A 117 -3.92 -5.84 -10.39
N ARG A 118 -4.57 -4.67 -10.36
CA ARG A 118 -5.64 -4.30 -11.31
C ARG A 118 -5.07 -3.63 -12.56
N ASN A 119 -5.51 -4.06 -13.75
CA ASN A 119 -5.09 -3.51 -15.05
C ASN A 119 -5.47 -2.03 -15.29
N GLY A 120 -6.40 -1.50 -14.49
CA GLY A 120 -6.78 -0.09 -14.49
C GLY A 120 -7.13 0.34 -13.06
N LEU A 121 -6.63 1.50 -12.66
CA LEU A 121 -6.92 2.11 -11.36
C LEU A 121 -7.55 3.49 -11.58
N SER A 122 -8.78 3.68 -11.12
CA SER A 122 -9.35 5.02 -10.92
C SER A 122 -9.01 5.51 -9.51
N LEU A 123 -8.78 6.81 -9.39
CA LEU A 123 -8.54 7.53 -8.14
C LEU A 123 -9.59 8.64 -7.90
N THR A 124 -10.49 8.84 -8.87
CA THR A 124 -11.56 9.84 -8.85
C THR A 124 -12.90 9.16 -8.63
N ASP A 125 -13.80 9.85 -7.94
CA ASP A 125 -15.19 9.44 -7.75
C ASP A 125 -15.95 9.39 -9.08
N SER A 126 -17.22 8.96 -9.05
CA SER A 126 -18.10 8.89 -10.22
C SER A 126 -18.23 10.22 -10.99
N LYS A 127 -17.97 11.36 -10.34
CA LYS A 127 -18.05 12.72 -10.88
C LYS A 127 -16.69 13.29 -11.32
N GLY A 128 -15.60 12.54 -11.16
CA GLY A 128 -14.25 12.98 -11.51
C GLY A 128 -13.51 13.75 -10.42
N ASN A 129 -14.02 13.77 -9.18
CA ASN A 129 -13.36 14.45 -8.06
C ASN A 129 -12.41 13.51 -7.32
N LEU A 130 -11.27 14.04 -6.87
CA LEU A 130 -10.42 13.36 -5.90
C LEU A 130 -10.99 13.59 -4.50
N ASN A 131 -11.76 12.62 -4.00
CA ASN A 131 -12.40 12.72 -2.69
C ASN A 131 -11.59 11.99 -1.62
N VAL A 132 -10.83 12.73 -0.82
CA VAL A 132 -10.06 12.22 0.32
C VAL A 132 -10.99 12.09 1.53
N VAL A 133 -11.19 10.86 2.00
CA VAL A 133 -12.14 10.54 3.09
C VAL A 133 -11.47 10.26 4.42
N ASN A 134 -10.23 9.78 4.40
CA ASN A 134 -9.42 9.61 5.61
C ASN A 134 -7.93 9.70 5.27
N ASN A 135 -7.12 10.05 6.28
CA ASN A 135 -5.67 9.99 6.22
C ASN A 135 -5.13 9.50 7.56
N MET A 136 -4.26 8.49 7.53
CA MET A 136 -3.72 7.85 8.72
C MET A 136 -2.20 7.67 8.61
N VAL A 137 -1.51 7.87 9.72
CA VAL A 137 -0.10 7.52 9.86
C VAL A 137 -0.01 6.08 10.35
N ILE A 138 0.68 5.22 9.59
CA ILE A 138 0.89 3.82 9.96
C ILE A 138 2.39 3.56 10.05
N GLY A 139 2.86 3.18 11.23
CA GLY A 139 4.25 2.80 11.49
C GLY A 139 4.34 1.43 12.15
N LEU A 140 5.55 0.89 12.16
CA LEU A 140 5.88 -0.30 12.95
C LEU A 140 6.92 0.09 13.99
N GLN A 141 6.77 -0.43 15.20
CA GLN A 141 7.70 -0.17 16.28
C GLN A 141 7.82 -1.34 17.24
N THR A 142 8.91 -1.39 17.98
CA THR A 142 9.06 -2.28 19.12
C THR A 142 8.28 -1.76 20.34
N ALA A 143 8.17 -2.57 21.39
CA ALA A 143 7.61 -2.14 22.68
C ALA A 143 8.37 -0.95 23.30
N ALA A 144 9.66 -0.78 22.97
CA ALA A 144 10.47 0.36 23.40
C ALA A 144 10.25 1.63 22.58
N GLY A 145 9.36 1.60 21.58
CA GLY A 145 9.10 2.72 20.68
C GLY A 145 10.13 2.90 19.56
N GLU A 146 11.03 1.93 19.37
CA GLU A 146 12.00 1.96 18.29
C GLU A 146 11.32 1.62 16.96
N ALA A 147 11.52 2.45 15.93
CA ALA A 147 10.94 2.22 14.61
C ALA A 147 11.48 0.95 13.94
N VAL A 148 10.58 0.23 13.26
CA VAL A 148 10.85 -1.03 12.58
C VAL A 148 10.51 -0.91 11.10
N ALA A 149 11.42 -1.38 10.26
CA ALA A 149 11.26 -1.55 8.83
C ALA A 149 10.84 -2.99 8.51
N GLN A 150 10.16 -3.20 7.38
CA GLN A 150 9.80 -4.53 6.89
C GLN A 150 10.06 -4.66 5.38
N ASN A 151 10.41 -5.86 4.91
CA ASN A 151 10.79 -6.12 3.50
C ASN A 151 9.78 -6.93 2.68
N GLY A 152 8.63 -7.28 3.26
CA GLY A 152 7.54 -8.01 2.63
C GLY A 152 6.25 -7.18 2.61
N SER A 153 5.20 -7.71 3.23
CA SER A 153 3.89 -7.04 3.29
C SER A 153 3.24 -7.23 4.65
N VAL A 154 2.66 -6.15 5.17
CA VAL A 154 1.87 -6.13 6.40
C VAL A 154 0.51 -5.55 6.09
N SER A 155 -0.55 -6.23 6.53
CA SER A 155 -1.92 -5.77 6.36
C SER A 155 -2.46 -5.12 7.64
N ALA A 156 -3.27 -4.08 7.45
CA ALA A 156 -4.02 -3.40 8.50
C ALA A 156 -5.51 -3.41 8.18
N ALA A 157 -6.34 -3.77 9.15
CA ALA A 157 -7.79 -3.82 9.01
C ALA A 157 -8.50 -2.79 9.91
N PHE A 158 -9.52 -2.17 9.35
CA PHE A 158 -10.31 -1.07 9.93
C PHE A 158 -11.79 -1.34 9.76
N ALA A 159 -12.62 -0.71 10.58
CA ALA A 159 -14.04 -0.61 10.24
C ALA A 159 -14.20 0.32 9.03
N LEU A 160 -15.08 -0.03 8.10
CA LEU A 160 -15.38 0.79 6.92
C LEU A 160 -15.89 2.18 7.32
N ALA A 161 -16.70 2.25 8.38
CA ALA A 161 -17.21 3.51 8.92
C ALA A 161 -16.08 4.42 9.44
N ASP A 162 -14.99 3.86 9.99
CA ASP A 162 -13.84 4.65 10.44
C ASP A 162 -13.08 5.24 9.25
N ILE A 163 -13.08 4.57 8.10
CA ILE A 163 -12.46 5.09 6.87
C ILE A 163 -13.36 6.12 6.17
N LEU A 164 -14.66 5.89 6.11
CA LEU A 164 -15.57 6.78 5.39
C LEU A 164 -16.00 7.99 6.24
N GLY A 165 -15.99 7.87 7.56
CA GLY A 165 -16.59 8.86 8.44
C GLY A 165 -18.06 9.08 8.10
N ALA A 166 -18.40 10.31 7.70
CA ALA A 166 -19.75 10.66 7.25
C ALA A 166 -19.99 10.44 5.74
N ALA A 167 -18.94 10.07 4.98
CA ALA A 167 -19.07 9.84 3.55
C ALA A 167 -19.82 8.53 3.27
N THR A 168 -20.53 8.49 2.15
CA THR A 168 -21.21 7.30 1.63
C THR A 168 -20.71 7.01 0.23
N LEU A 169 -20.40 5.75 -0.06
CA LEU A 169 -20.07 5.31 -1.41
C LEU A 169 -21.33 5.28 -2.26
N ALA A 170 -21.29 5.90 -3.44
CA ALA A 170 -22.35 5.73 -4.44
C ALA A 170 -22.26 4.35 -5.10
N GLU A 171 -23.29 4.00 -5.88
CA GLU A 171 -23.26 2.79 -6.70
C GLU A 171 -22.05 2.82 -7.66
N GLY A 172 -21.33 1.70 -7.72
CA GLY A 172 -20.12 1.59 -8.53
C GLY A 172 -18.90 2.32 -7.95
N GLU A 173 -18.95 2.88 -6.74
CA GLU A 173 -17.79 3.45 -6.05
C GLU A 173 -17.12 2.47 -5.07
N THR A 174 -15.85 2.70 -4.82
CA THR A 174 -15.03 1.93 -3.88
C THR A 174 -14.02 2.82 -3.17
N ILE A 175 -13.24 2.24 -2.26
CA ILE A 175 -12.15 2.91 -1.57
C ILE A 175 -10.83 2.47 -2.18
N GLN A 176 -9.95 3.43 -2.43
CA GLN A 176 -8.54 3.18 -2.71
C GLN A 176 -7.69 3.74 -1.57
N ALA A 177 -6.62 3.03 -1.25
CA ALA A 177 -5.63 3.47 -0.29
C ALA A 177 -4.30 3.70 -1.01
N LEU A 178 -3.68 4.84 -0.71
CA LEU A 178 -2.39 5.19 -1.27
C LEU A 178 -1.49 5.74 -0.18
N TYR A 179 -0.19 5.49 -0.27
CA TYR A 179 0.77 6.18 0.58
C TYR A 179 1.89 6.80 -0.23
N GLN A 180 2.45 7.89 0.28
CA GLN A 180 3.58 8.55 -0.33
C GLN A 180 4.89 8.01 0.26
N ARG A 181 5.84 7.69 -0.61
CA ARG A 181 7.23 7.35 -0.25
C ARG A 181 8.06 8.62 -0.07
N ALA A 182 9.21 8.50 0.59
CA ALA A 182 10.11 9.63 0.85
C ALA A 182 10.65 10.31 -0.42
N ASP A 183 10.69 9.61 -1.56
CA ASP A 183 11.08 10.14 -2.86
C ASP A 183 9.95 10.91 -3.59
N GLY A 184 8.77 11.02 -2.97
CA GLY A 184 7.58 11.69 -3.53
C GLY A 184 6.69 10.77 -4.37
N THR A 185 7.13 9.54 -4.65
CA THR A 185 6.37 8.50 -5.37
C THR A 185 5.14 8.10 -4.56
N TRP A 186 3.99 7.98 -5.21
CA TRP A 186 2.78 7.46 -4.58
C TRP A 186 2.63 5.96 -4.85
N VAL A 187 2.09 5.22 -3.90
CA VAL A 187 1.91 3.77 -4.02
C VAL A 187 0.47 3.45 -3.73
N ALA A 188 -0.26 2.97 -4.74
CA ALA A 188 -1.60 2.45 -4.54
C ALA A 188 -1.52 1.00 -4.05
N VAL A 189 -2.16 0.71 -2.93
CA VAL A 189 -2.08 -0.58 -2.26
C VAL A 189 -3.37 -1.39 -2.42
N PRO A 190 -3.31 -2.74 -2.39
CA PRO A 190 -4.51 -3.57 -2.37
C PRO A 190 -5.44 -3.17 -1.23
N VAL A 191 -6.72 -3.02 -1.56
CA VAL A 191 -7.82 -2.79 -0.60
C VAL A 191 -8.83 -3.92 -0.75
N VAL A 192 -9.20 -4.53 0.37
CA VAL A 192 -10.27 -5.53 0.44
C VAL A 192 -11.37 -4.99 1.34
N ILE A 193 -12.59 -4.91 0.83
CA ILE A 193 -13.77 -4.50 1.59
C ILE A 193 -14.67 -5.72 1.76
N LYS A 194 -14.97 -6.09 3.00
CA LYS A 194 -15.83 -7.24 3.29
C LYS A 194 -16.58 -7.03 4.59
N ASN A 195 -17.91 -7.23 4.58
CA ASN A 195 -18.77 -7.19 5.76
C ASN A 195 -18.57 -5.95 6.66
N GLY A 196 -18.42 -4.76 6.05
CA GLY A 196 -18.21 -3.52 6.79
C GLY A 196 -16.78 -3.33 7.35
N ALA A 197 -15.82 -4.18 6.96
CA ALA A 197 -14.40 -4.00 7.24
C ALA A 197 -13.63 -3.63 5.97
N VAL A 198 -12.54 -2.89 6.14
CA VAL A 198 -11.58 -2.54 5.09
C VAL A 198 -10.21 -3.04 5.54
N ALA A 199 -9.56 -3.84 4.70
CA ALA A 199 -8.17 -4.26 4.91
C ALA A 199 -7.29 -3.71 3.79
N VAL A 200 -6.13 -3.15 4.17
CA VAL A 200 -5.12 -2.65 3.23
C VAL A 200 -3.84 -3.46 3.39
N ALA A 201 -3.15 -3.76 2.29
CA ALA A 201 -1.87 -4.48 2.31
C ALA A 201 -0.70 -3.53 2.00
N LEU A 202 0.08 -3.18 3.02
CA LEU A 202 1.20 -2.26 2.89
C LEU A 202 2.47 -3.03 2.47
N PRO A 203 3.01 -2.77 1.27
CA PRO A 203 4.30 -3.34 0.85
C PRO A 203 5.45 -2.72 1.64
N ALA A 204 6.67 -3.22 1.44
CA ALA A 204 7.88 -2.82 2.15
C ALA A 204 7.98 -1.29 2.42
N PHE A 205 8.18 -0.93 3.68
CA PHE A 205 8.43 0.44 4.13
C PHE A 205 9.39 0.44 5.33
N GLY A 206 10.17 1.52 5.45
CA GLY A 206 11.21 1.66 6.47
C GLY A 206 10.89 2.64 7.61
N GLY A 207 9.84 3.44 7.45
CA GLY A 207 9.37 4.40 8.45
C GLY A 207 7.86 4.57 8.33
N ALA A 208 7.27 5.32 9.25
CA ALA A 208 5.82 5.54 9.24
C ALA A 208 5.36 6.16 7.91
N VAL A 209 4.29 5.62 7.35
CA VAL A 209 3.72 6.03 6.07
C VAL A 209 2.39 6.74 6.29
N ASN A 210 2.17 7.82 5.53
CA ASN A 210 0.88 8.50 5.47
C ASN A 210 0.00 7.79 4.44
N VAL A 211 -1.01 7.07 4.91
CA VAL A 211 -1.98 6.35 4.10
C VAL A 211 -3.22 7.20 3.90
N THR A 212 -3.38 7.70 2.68
CA THR A 212 -4.52 8.47 2.20
C THR A 212 -5.57 7.53 1.62
N PHE A 213 -6.80 7.64 2.10
CA PHE A 213 -7.96 6.92 1.59
C PHE A 213 -8.79 7.85 0.72
N VAL A 214 -9.12 7.38 -0.48
CA VAL A 214 -9.94 8.12 -1.44
C VAL A 214 -11.13 7.31 -1.90
N VAL A 215 -12.24 7.98 -2.20
CA VAL A 215 -13.34 7.39 -2.95
C VAL A 215 -12.97 7.41 -4.43
N ALA A 216 -13.11 6.27 -5.07
CA ALA A 216 -12.84 6.13 -6.49
C ALA A 216 -13.93 5.33 -7.20
N LYS A 217 -14.05 5.50 -8.51
CA LYS A 217 -14.80 4.59 -9.38
C LYS A 217 -14.28 3.17 -9.20
N GLY A 218 -15.18 2.29 -8.79
CA GLY A 218 -15.00 0.86 -8.76
C GLY A 218 -15.19 0.24 -10.14
N ALA A 219 -15.07 -1.09 -10.20
CA ALA A 219 -15.65 -1.86 -11.29
C ALA A 219 -17.05 -2.28 -10.85
N HIS A 220 -18.01 -2.36 -11.78
CA HIS A 220 -19.32 -2.93 -11.47
C HIS A 220 -19.16 -4.36 -10.96
N MET A 221 -20.06 -4.81 -10.08
CA MET A 221 -19.92 -6.13 -9.44
C MET A 221 -19.91 -7.26 -10.48
N GLU A 222 -20.65 -7.11 -11.58
CA GLU A 222 -20.61 -8.02 -12.74
C GLU A 222 -19.25 -8.08 -13.45
N ASP A 223 -18.43 -7.03 -13.34
CA ASP A 223 -17.12 -6.91 -14.00
C ASP A 223 -15.96 -7.33 -13.10
N VAL A 224 -16.22 -7.59 -11.81
CA VAL A 224 -15.20 -8.13 -10.90
C VAL A 224 -15.04 -9.63 -11.22
N PRO A 225 -13.92 -10.05 -11.82
CA PRO A 225 -13.75 -11.45 -12.20
C PRO A 225 -13.82 -12.33 -10.96
N ALA A 226 -14.57 -13.43 -11.06
CA ALA A 226 -14.63 -14.43 -10.01
C ALA A 226 -13.19 -14.83 -9.62
N THR A 227 -12.88 -14.78 -8.32
CA THR A 227 -11.57 -15.18 -7.80
C THR A 227 -11.43 -16.68 -8.03
N THR A 228 -10.73 -17.05 -9.11
CA THR A 228 -10.37 -18.45 -9.33
C THR A 228 -9.13 -18.72 -8.50
N SER A 229 -9.18 -19.76 -7.66
CA SER A 229 -8.01 -20.25 -6.95
C SER A 229 -6.90 -20.52 -7.99
N PRO A 230 -5.65 -20.11 -7.76
CA PRO A 230 -4.54 -20.59 -8.59
C PRO A 230 -4.58 -22.11 -8.51
N ARG A 231 -4.86 -22.76 -9.63
CA ARG A 231 -5.07 -24.21 -9.75
C ARG A 231 -4.11 -24.99 -8.83
N THR A 232 -4.71 -25.82 -7.97
CA THR A 232 -4.08 -26.98 -7.32
C THR A 232 -3.38 -27.88 -8.31
#